data_AF-A0A1U7VBV7-F1
#
_entry.id   AF-A0A1U7VBV7-F1
#
_cell.length_a   1.000
_cell.length_b   1.000
_cell.length_c   1.000
_cell.angle_alpha   90.00
_cell.angle_beta   90.00
_cell.angle_gamma   90.00
#
_symmetry.space_group_name_H-M   'P 1'
#
loop_
_entity.id
_entity.type
_entity.pdbx_description
1 polymer ?
#
loop_
_entity_poly.entity_id
_entity_poly.type
_entity_poly.pdbx_seq_one_letter_code
_entity_poly.pdbx_strand_id
1 'polypeptide(L)'
;MSASIWCKRGIVNERFCFEEETNLTVHKSSLFYPGDDFIVHNSSGEIVFRVESYCPDSRPKDELVLMDSAGTSLVTLHRKKPSLHQRWEGFLGEKKEGQEPIFSIHKSSIIRTI
;
A
#
# COMPACT_ATOMS: atom_id res chain seq x y z
N MET A 1 20.36 -5.13 -3.38
CA MET A 1 19.72 -4.26 -4.40
C MET A 1 19.46 -2.92 -3.74
N SER A 2 20.12 -1.87 -4.22
CA SER A 2 20.04 -0.53 -3.65
C SER A 2 18.95 0.26 -4.36
N ALA A 3 17.95 0.71 -3.61
CA ALA A 3 17.08 1.81 -4.03
C ALA A 3 17.52 3.05 -3.25
N SER A 4 18.05 4.04 -3.96
CA SER A 4 18.39 5.34 -3.38
C SER A 4 17.12 6.20 -3.39
N ILE A 5 16.40 6.25 -2.26
CA ILE A 5 15.30 7.21 -2.08
C ILE A 5 15.90 8.47 -1.46
N TRP A 6 16.17 9.47 -2.29
CA TRP A 6 16.37 10.84 -1.83
C TRP A 6 15.02 11.53 -1.85
N CYS A 7 14.26 11.42 -0.76
CA CYS A 7 13.05 12.24 -0.60
C CYS A 7 12.95 12.77 0.82
N LYS A 8 13.32 14.05 1.01
CA LYS A 8 13.03 14.85 2.22
C LYS A 8 11.57 15.34 2.24
N ARG A 9 10.68 14.84 1.38
CA ARG A 9 9.28 15.30 1.26
C ARG A 9 8.31 14.12 1.38
N GLY A 10 7.18 14.35 2.05
CA GLY A 10 6.09 13.39 2.11
C GLY A 10 5.51 13.13 0.72
N ILE A 11 5.31 11.86 0.37
CA ILE A 11 4.70 11.45 -0.91
C ILE A 11 3.18 11.65 -0.88
N VAL A 12 2.55 11.32 0.26
CA VAL A 12 1.10 11.40 0.46
C VAL A 12 0.73 12.72 1.13
N ASN A 13 1.34 12.98 2.29
CA ASN A 13 1.18 14.19 3.07
C ASN A 13 2.31 14.27 4.10
N GLU A 14 2.74 15.48 4.45
CA GLU A 14 3.79 15.72 5.47
C GLU A 14 3.37 15.27 6.88
N ARG A 15 2.06 15.17 7.17
CA ARG A 15 1.54 14.64 8.45
C ARG A 15 1.95 13.18 8.72
N PHE A 16 2.38 12.46 7.69
CA PHE A 16 2.88 11.08 7.78
C PHE A 16 4.41 11.02 7.78
N CYS A 17 5.09 12.17 7.88
CA CYS A 17 6.52 12.27 8.08
C CYS A 17 6.78 12.55 9.56
N PHE A 18 7.51 11.65 10.21
CA PHE A 18 7.86 11.76 11.63
C PHE A 18 9.32 12.15 11.76
N GLU A 19 9.64 13.04 12.71
CA GLU A 19 11.02 13.46 12.99
C GLU A 19 11.86 12.33 13.62
N GLU A 20 11.20 11.46 14.37
CA GLU A 20 11.78 10.30 15.02
C GLU A 20 11.37 9.00 14.33
N GLU A 21 12.20 7.96 14.53
CA GLU A 21 11.90 6.62 14.04
C GLU A 21 10.59 6.10 14.64
N THR A 22 9.64 5.79 13.75
CA THR A 22 8.31 5.30 14.14
C THR A 22 8.20 3.81 13.84
N ASN A 23 8.00 3.01 14.89
CA ASN A 23 7.79 1.57 14.77
C ASN A 23 6.32 1.28 14.49
N LEU A 24 6.07 0.52 13.41
CA LEU A 24 4.75 0.09 12.99
C LEU A 24 4.67 -1.43 12.94
N THR A 25 3.60 -1.98 13.50
CA THR A 25 3.34 -3.43 13.48
C THR A 25 2.16 -3.73 12.55
N VAL A 26 2.39 -4.62 11.58
CA VAL A 26 1.37 -5.02 10.61
C VAL A 26 0.75 -6.35 11.05
N HIS A 27 -0.57 -6.35 11.27
CA HIS A 27 -1.35 -7.52 11.65
C HIS A 27 -2.30 -7.91 10.52
N LYS A 28 -2.39 -9.20 10.20
CA LYS A 28 -3.41 -9.70 9.28
C LYS A 28 -4.75 -9.79 10.02
N SER A 29 -5.77 -9.12 9.50
CA SER A 29 -7.09 -9.05 10.11
C SER A 29 -7.86 -10.38 10.00
N SER A 30 -7.73 -11.08 8.87
CA SER A 30 -8.38 -12.38 8.65
C SER A 30 -7.38 -13.46 8.24
N LEU A 31 -7.35 -14.56 9.00
CA LEU A 31 -6.52 -15.73 8.71
C LEU A 31 -7.14 -16.63 7.63
N PHE A 32 -8.47 -16.61 7.48
CA PHE A 32 -9.23 -17.62 6.74
C PHE A 32 -9.94 -17.08 5.49
N TYR A 33 -9.96 -15.77 5.27
CA TYR A 33 -10.57 -15.20 4.07
C TYR A 33 -9.53 -15.08 2.93
N PRO A 34 -9.90 -15.33 1.66
CA PRO A 34 -9.09 -14.98 0.49
C PRO A 34 -9.06 -13.46 0.27
N GLY A 35 -8.83 -12.70 1.34
CA GLY A 35 -8.69 -11.24 1.46
C GLY A 35 -7.34 -10.93 2.12
N ASP A 36 -6.74 -9.80 1.76
CA ASP A 36 -5.45 -9.37 2.32
C ASP A 36 -5.73 -8.10 3.09
N ASP A 37 -6.53 -8.25 4.15
CA ASP A 37 -6.89 -7.15 5.02
C ASP A 37 -5.88 -7.10 6.15
N PHE A 38 -5.25 -5.95 6.32
CA PHE A 38 -4.26 -5.71 7.34
C PHE A 38 -4.61 -4.49 8.17
N ILE A 39 -4.19 -4.54 9.43
CA ILE A 39 -4.29 -3.43 10.37
C ILE A 39 -2.87 -3.08 10.79
N VAL A 40 -2.54 -1.80 10.74
CA VAL A 40 -1.23 -1.30 11.13
C VAL A 40 -1.37 -0.55 12.44
N HIS A 41 -0.59 -0.97 13.43
CA HIS A 41 -0.56 -0.38 14.76
C HIS A 41 0.75 0.37 15.00
N ASN A 42 0.71 1.43 15.79
CA ASN A 42 1.91 2.05 16.34
C ASN A 42 2.40 1.32 17.60
N SER A 43 3.49 1.81 18.20
CA SER A 43 4.06 1.25 19.43
C SER A 43 3.16 1.35 20.67
N SER A 44 2.21 2.29 20.70
CA SER A 44 1.18 2.39 21.74
C SER A 44 0.01 1.41 21.52
N GLY A 45 -0.01 0.67 20.41
CA GLY A 45 -1.06 -0.30 20.06
C GLY A 45 -2.28 0.32 19.37
N GLU A 46 -2.24 1.61 19.06
CA GLU A 46 -3.31 2.31 18.36
C GLU A 46 -3.28 2.00 16.86
N ILE A 47 -4.46 1.82 16.27
CA ILE A 47 -4.60 1.62 14.83
C ILE A 47 -4.30 2.94 14.13
N VAL A 48 -3.25 2.95 13.32
CA VAL A 48 -2.84 4.13 12.54
C VAL A 48 -3.20 4.02 11.07
N PHE A 49 -3.19 2.80 10.52
CA PHE A 49 -3.60 2.55 9.15
C PHE A 49 -4.40 1.26 9.03
N ARG A 50 -5.22 1.23 7.98
CA ARG A 50 -5.91 0.02 7.52
C ARG A 50 -5.51 -0.22 6.07
N VAL A 51 -5.36 -1.48 5.71
CA VAL A 51 -5.12 -1.89 4.33
C VAL A 51 -6.17 -2.90 3.97
N GLU A 52 -6.94 -2.61 2.93
CA GLU A 52 -8.01 -3.48 2.49
C GLU A 52 -7.83 -3.83 1.02
N SER A 53 -8.12 -5.09 0.69
CA SER A 53 -8.16 -5.53 -0.70
C SER A 53 -9.58 -5.42 -1.25
N TYR A 54 -9.80 -4.51 -2.19
CA TYR A 54 -11.08 -4.40 -2.86
C TYR A 54 -11.15 -5.41 -4.00
N CYS A 55 -12.06 -6.39 -3.88
CA CYS A 55 -12.37 -7.33 -4.95
C CYS A 55 -13.88 -7.48 -5.10
N PRO A 56 -14.47 -6.91 -6.18
CA PRO A 56 -15.89 -7.09 -6.45
C PRO A 56 -16.26 -8.54 -6.81
N ASP A 57 -15.37 -9.28 -7.49
CA ASP A 57 -15.73 -10.53 -8.18
C ASP A 57 -14.58 -11.55 -8.24
N SER A 58 -14.23 -12.21 -7.13
CA SER A 58 -13.41 -13.47 -7.10
C SER A 58 -12.08 -13.49 -7.88
N ARG A 59 -11.63 -12.34 -8.39
CA ARG A 59 -10.49 -12.16 -9.28
C ARG A 59 -9.26 -11.82 -8.45
N PRO A 60 -8.05 -11.95 -9.02
CA PRO A 60 -6.84 -11.53 -8.32
C PRO A 60 -6.99 -10.08 -7.85
N LYS A 61 -6.64 -9.81 -6.58
CA LYS A 61 -6.67 -8.49 -5.95
C LYS A 61 -5.78 -7.54 -6.72
N ASP A 62 -6.38 -6.85 -7.68
CA ASP A 62 -5.68 -5.89 -8.52
C ASP A 62 -5.67 -4.50 -7.88
N GLU A 63 -6.42 -4.31 -6.79
CA GLU A 63 -6.48 -3.07 -6.05
C GLU A 63 -6.34 -3.31 -4.55
N LEU A 64 -5.48 -2.51 -3.91
CA LEU A 64 -5.33 -2.41 -2.46
C LEU A 64 -5.47 -0.95 -2.07
N VAL A 65 -6.17 -0.67 -0.99
CA VAL A 65 -6.35 0.70 -0.50
C VAL A 65 -5.75 0.82 0.89
N LEU A 66 -4.82 1.75 1.05
CA LEU A 66 -4.29 2.20 2.33
C LEU A 66 -5.17 3.34 2.83
N MET A 67 -5.70 3.20 4.04
CA MET A 67 -6.56 4.18 4.69
C MET A 67 -5.96 4.64 6.02
N ASP A 68 -6.39 5.80 6.49
CA ASP A 68 -6.17 6.20 7.88
C ASP A 68 -7.04 5.39 8.85
N SER A 69 -6.86 5.65 10.15
CA SER A 69 -7.60 4.97 11.22
C SER A 69 -9.12 5.22 11.16
N ALA A 70 -9.56 6.32 10.55
CA ALA A 70 -10.96 6.69 10.35
C ALA A 70 -11.58 6.05 9.09
N GLY A 71 -10.78 5.39 8.24
CA GLY A 71 -11.23 4.78 7.00
C GLY A 71 -11.17 5.71 5.79
N THR A 72 -10.51 6.86 5.90
CA THR A 72 -10.29 7.75 4.75
C THR A 72 -9.20 7.16 3.86
N SER A 73 -9.50 6.96 2.58
CA SER A 73 -8.51 6.50 1.60
C SER A 73 -7.35 7.49 1.45
N LEU A 74 -6.12 7.00 1.67
CA LEU A 74 -4.89 7.77 1.54
C LEU A 74 -4.20 7.47 0.22
N VAL A 75 -4.09 6.18 -0.14
CA VAL A 75 -3.44 5.71 -1.35
C VAL A 75 -4.12 4.46 -1.87
N THR A 76 -4.48 4.45 -3.14
CA THR A 76 -4.87 3.24 -3.87
C THR A 76 -3.68 2.68 -4.63
N LEU A 77 -3.31 1.43 -4.38
CA LEU A 77 -2.34 0.67 -5.15
C LEU A 77 -3.07 -0.19 -6.18
N HIS A 78 -2.72 -0.02 -7.46
CA HIS A 78 -3.31 -0.78 -8.55
C HIS A 78 -2.25 -1.59 -9.29
N ARG A 79 -2.51 -2.88 -9.47
CA ARG A 79 -1.61 -3.81 -10.15
C ARG A 79 -1.72 -3.66 -11.67
N LYS A 80 -0.61 -3.37 -12.34
CA LYS A 80 -0.58 -3.35 -13.81
C LYS A 80 -0.49 -4.78 -14.37
N LYS A 81 -1.30 -5.06 -15.39
CA LYS A 81 -1.26 -6.31 -16.17
C LYS A 81 -1.12 -5.99 -17.68
N PRO A 82 -0.34 -6.78 -18.44
CA PRO A 82 0.60 -7.80 -17.96
C PRO A 82 1.79 -7.16 -17.24
N SER A 83 2.28 -7.79 -16.16
CA SER A 83 3.54 -7.35 -15.52
C SER A 83 4.47 -8.53 -15.26
N LEU A 84 5.62 -8.54 -15.94
CA LEU A 84 6.70 -9.49 -15.68
C LEU A 84 7.34 -9.28 -14.29
N HIS A 85 7.27 -8.04 -13.77
CA HIS A 85 7.91 -7.62 -12.53
C HIS A 85 6.94 -7.36 -11.37
N GLN A 86 5.70 -7.86 -11.44
CA GLN A 86 4.65 -7.57 -10.44
C GLN A 86 4.54 -6.06 -10.16
N ARG A 87 4.33 -5.28 -11.23
CA ARG A 87 4.32 -3.82 -11.18
C ARG A 87 3.03 -3.30 -10.53
N TRP A 88 3.17 -2.34 -9.64
CA TRP A 88 2.12 -1.61 -8.97
C TRP A 88 2.26 -0.12 -9.24
N GLU A 89 1.14 0.57 -9.34
CA GLU A 89 1.03 2.02 -9.45
C GLU A 89 0.26 2.55 -8.25
N GLY A 90 0.77 3.60 -7.62
CA GLY A 90 0.11 4.26 -6.49
C GLY A 90 -0.62 5.52 -6.93
N PHE A 91 -1.86 5.68 -6.49
CA PHE A 91 -2.72 6.82 -6.74
C PHE A 91 -3.06 7.47 -5.41
N LEU A 92 -3.12 8.81 -5.38
CA LEU A 92 -3.49 9.54 -4.17
C LEU A 92 -5.00 9.42 -3.92
N GLY A 93 -5.37 9.03 -2.70
CA GLY A 93 -6.76 8.76 -2.31
C GLY A 93 -7.37 7.62 -3.12
N GLU A 94 -8.69 7.69 -3.33
CA GLU A 94 -9.41 6.78 -4.21
C GLU A 94 -9.03 7.04 -5.68
N LYS A 95 -8.70 5.97 -6.40
CA LYS A 95 -8.35 6.03 -7.81
C LYS A 95 -9.54 6.51 -8.65
N LYS A 96 -9.35 7.61 -9.39
CA LYS A 96 -10.32 8.15 -10.35
C LYS A 96 -9.92 7.81 -11.79
N GLU A 97 -10.90 7.74 -12.67
CA GLU A 97 -10.65 7.57 -14.11
C GLU A 97 -9.82 8.75 -14.65
N GLY A 98 -8.76 8.44 -15.41
CA GLY A 98 -7.83 9.45 -15.95
C GLY A 98 -6.82 10.04 -14.95
N GLN A 99 -6.83 9.62 -13.68
CA GLN A 99 -5.83 10.06 -12.70
C GLN A 99 -4.46 9.46 -13.01
N GLU A 100 -3.41 10.29 -12.94
CA GLU A 100 -2.02 9.82 -13.07
C GLU A 100 -1.49 9.25 -11.75
N PRO A 101 -0.62 8.22 -11.80
CA PRO A 101 -0.02 7.66 -10.60
C PRO A 101 1.05 8.59 -10.02
N ILE A 102 1.10 8.69 -8.68
CA ILE A 102 2.10 9.48 -7.95
C ILE A 102 3.41 8.74 -7.76
N PHE A 103 3.40 7.40 -7.87
CA PHE A 103 4.60 6.57 -7.89
C PHE A 103 4.33 5.22 -8.58
N SER A 104 5.40 4.54 -8.96
CA SER A 104 5.35 3.17 -9.48
C SER A 104 6.36 2.29 -8.73
N ILE A 105 5.93 1.08 -8.37
CA ILE A 105 6.75 0.08 -7.68
C ILE A 105 6.81 -1.15 -8.57
N HIS A 106 7.99 -1.75 -8.70
CA HIS A 106 8.14 -3.04 -9.38
C HIS A 106 9.18 -3.87 -8.65
N LYS A 107 9.04 -5.19 -8.69
CA LYS A 107 10.13 -6.06 -8.27
C LYS A 107 11.31 -5.87 -9.21
N SER A 108 12.48 -5.80 -8.63
CA SER A 108 13.74 -5.63 -9.35
C SER A 108 14.17 -6.91 -10.08
N SER A 109 13.61 -8.08 -9.73
CA SER A 109 13.81 -9.36 -10.43
C SER A 109 12.49 -10.09 -10.66
N ILE A 110 12.47 -10.93 -11.70
CA ILE A 110 11.33 -11.78 -12.10
C ILE A 110 11.33 -13.11 -11.30
N ILE A 111 12.46 -13.45 -10.68
CA ILE A 111 12.71 -14.76 -10.08
C ILE A 111 12.07 -14.83 -8.68
N ARG A 112 11.22 -15.84 -8.45
CA ARG A 112 10.82 -16.26 -7.10
C ARG A 112 12.07 -16.76 -6.38
N THR A 113 12.57 -16.02 -5.40
CA THR A 113 13.39 -16.67 -4.38
C THR A 113 12.45 -17.63 -3.65
N ILE A 114 12.72 -18.92 -3.83
CA ILE A 114 12.05 -20.07 -3.22
C ILE A 114 12.35 -20.11 -1.73
#